data_AF-A0A2J6RSS8-F1
#
_entry.id   AF-A0A2J6RSS8-F1
#
_cell.length_a   1.000
_cell.length_b   1.000
_cell.length_c   1.000
_cell.angle_alpha   90.00
_cell.angle_beta   90.00
_cell.angle_gamma   90.00
#
_symmetry.space_group_name_H-M   'P 1'
#
loop_
_entity.id
_entity.type
_entity.pdbx_description
1 polymer ?
#
loop_
_entity_poly.entity_id
_entity_poly.type
_entity_poly.pdbx_seq_one_letter_code
_entity_poly.pdbx_strand_id
1 'polypeptide(L)'
;MLNLAVNSDQKSLAKPLLQQGVNTEERNKDGDTPLIRAVSKGHTTMVKLLLDYGASTAARSSKGEAPLSIAASRGESSIVHLLLGQKDIDTEPENAKGETPL
;
A
#
# COMPACT_ATOMS: atom_id res chain seq x y z
N MET A 1 -12.45 -8.75 -6.11
CA MET A 1 -12.93 -9.31 -4.82
C MET A 1 -12.00 -8.96 -3.66
N LEU A 2 -10.67 -9.12 -3.81
CA LEU A 2 -9.67 -8.71 -2.81
C LEU A 2 -9.80 -7.24 -2.40
N ASN A 3 -9.92 -6.32 -3.37
CA ASN A 3 -10.14 -4.88 -3.11
C ASN A 3 -11.35 -4.59 -2.21
N LEU A 4 -12.43 -5.37 -2.31
CA LEU A 4 -13.60 -5.22 -1.44
C LEU A 4 -13.30 -5.67 -0.01
N ALA A 5 -12.60 -6.80 0.16
CA ALA A 5 -12.16 -7.28 1.46
C ALA A 5 -11.22 -6.27 2.15
N VAL A 6 -10.32 -5.64 1.39
CA VAL A 6 -9.43 -4.57 1.88
C VAL A 6 -10.23 -3.33 2.31
N ASN A 7 -11.20 -2.91 1.50
CA ASN A 7 -12.04 -1.74 1.79
C ASN A 7 -12.84 -1.88 3.08
N SER A 8 -13.24 -3.10 3.43
CA SER A 8 -14.02 -3.40 4.63
C SER A 8 -13.17 -3.94 5.79
N ASP A 9 -11.84 -3.90 5.69
CA ASP A 9 -10.88 -4.47 6.65
C ASP A 9 -11.15 -5.94 7.02
N GLN A 10 -11.70 -6.72 6.06
CA GLN A 10 -12.09 -8.11 6.29
C GLN A 10 -10.93 -9.07 6.06
N LYS A 11 -10.03 -9.15 7.04
CA LYS A 11 -8.88 -10.07 7.03
C LYS A 11 -9.26 -11.53 6.75
N SER A 12 -10.39 -11.99 7.30
CA SER A 12 -10.89 -13.36 7.13
C SER A 12 -11.25 -13.69 5.67
N LEU A 13 -11.64 -12.69 4.88
CA LEU A 13 -11.86 -12.84 3.44
C LEU A 13 -10.59 -12.58 2.64
N ALA A 14 -9.78 -11.60 3.02
CA ALA A 14 -8.57 -11.25 2.30
C ALA A 14 -7.51 -12.37 2.33
N LYS A 15 -7.30 -13.00 3.50
CA LYS A 15 -6.27 -14.03 3.66
C LYS A 15 -6.44 -15.24 2.71
N PRO A 16 -7.59 -15.92 2.62
CA PRO A 16 -7.75 -17.04 1.70
C PRO A 16 -7.62 -16.62 0.23
N LEU A 17 -8.05 -15.41 -0.14
CA LEU A 17 -7.87 -14.88 -1.50
C LEU A 17 -6.38 -14.71 -1.84
N LEU A 18 -5.59 -14.17 -0.91
CA LEU A 18 -4.15 -14.03 -1.09
C LEU A 18 -3.44 -15.40 -1.18
N GLN A 19 -3.90 -16.39 -0.41
CA GLN A 19 -3.39 -17.77 -0.50
C GLN A 19 -3.67 -18.45 -1.84
N GLN A 20 -4.73 -18.03 -2.55
CA GLN A 20 -5.03 -18.52 -3.90
C GLN A 20 -4.15 -17.87 -4.98
N GLY A 21 -3.22 -16.98 -4.61
CA GLY A 21 -2.34 -16.30 -5.55
C GLY A 21 -3.05 -15.20 -6.34
N VAL A 22 -4.09 -14.58 -5.76
CA VAL A 22 -4.73 -13.42 -6.37
C VAL A 22 -3.70 -12.29 -6.53
N ASN A 23 -3.73 -11.62 -7.68
CA ASN A 23 -2.83 -10.52 -7.98
C ASN A 23 -3.04 -9.34 -7.00
N THR A 24 -2.01 -9.05 -6.18
CA THR A 24 -2.00 -7.93 -5.23
C THR A 24 -1.79 -6.56 -5.89
N GLU A 25 -1.43 -6.55 -7.17
CA GLU A 25 -1.18 -5.33 -7.96
C GLU A 25 -2.38 -4.96 -8.84
N GLU A 26 -3.48 -5.72 -8.77
CA GLU A 26 -4.72 -5.41 -9.49
C GLU A 26 -5.32 -4.09 -8.99
N ARG A 27 -5.35 -3.10 -9.88
CA ARG A 27 -5.84 -1.76 -9.57
C ARG A 27 -7.37 -1.74 -9.52
N ASN A 28 -7.92 -1.06 -8.53
CA ASN A 28 -9.35 -0.82 -8.44
C ASN A 28 -9.80 0.27 -9.44
N LYS A 29 -11.10 0.62 -9.41
CA LYS A 29 -11.67 1.67 -10.28
C LYS A 29 -11.06 3.05 -10.08
N ASP A 30 -10.51 3.30 -8.89
CA ASP A 30 -9.84 4.54 -8.53
C ASP A 30 -8.36 4.51 -8.91
N GLY A 31 -7.88 3.46 -9.60
CA GLY A 31 -6.49 3.33 -10.01
C GLY A 31 -5.52 2.97 -8.89
N ASP A 32 -6.02 2.52 -7.74
CA ASP A 32 -5.21 2.17 -6.57
C ASP A 32 -5.04 0.65 -6.42
N THR A 33 -3.86 0.21 -5.98
CA THR A 33 -3.65 -1.19 -5.58
C THR A 33 -4.29 -1.47 -4.21
N PRO A 34 -4.58 -2.73 -3.88
CA PRO A 34 -4.95 -3.17 -2.54
C PRO A 34 -4.09 -2.56 -1.43
N LEU A 35 -2.77 -2.48 -1.61
CA LEU A 35 -1.87 -1.90 -0.60
C LEU A 35 -2.11 -0.40 -0.41
N ILE A 36 -2.14 0.37 -1.51
CA ILE A 36 -2.44 1.81 -1.47
C ILE A 36 -3.77 2.06 -0.75
N ARG A 37 -4.78 1.22 -1.04
CA ARG A 37 -6.09 1.36 -0.44
C ARG A 37 -6.11 1.08 1.06
N ALA A 38 -5.42 0.03 1.50
CA ALA A 38 -5.26 -0.30 2.92
C ALA A 38 -4.54 0.82 3.67
N VAL A 39 -3.46 1.37 3.08
CA VAL A 39 -2.70 2.48 3.65
C VAL A 39 -3.53 3.77 3.74
N SER A 40 -4.21 4.14 2.65
CA SER A 40 -5.10 5.31 2.59
C SER A 40 -6.23 5.25 3.63
N LYS A 41 -6.64 4.04 4.02
CA LYS A 41 -7.67 3.80 5.03
C LYS A 41 -7.14 3.65 6.45
N GLY A 42 -5.82 3.56 6.65
CA GLY A 42 -5.24 3.29 7.97
C GLY A 42 -5.42 1.84 8.46
N HIS A 43 -5.76 0.91 7.56
CA HIS A 43 -6.02 -0.50 7.91
C HIS A 43 -4.69 -1.24 8.14
N THR A 44 -4.03 -0.95 9.28
CA THR A 44 -2.69 -1.45 9.63
C THR A 44 -2.59 -2.98 9.52
N THR A 45 -3.61 -3.72 9.98
CA THR A 45 -3.66 -5.18 9.90
C THR A 45 -3.68 -5.67 8.45
N MET A 46 -4.41 -4.98 7.58
CA MET A 46 -4.51 -5.31 6.16
C MET A 46 -3.23 -4.95 5.42
N VAL A 47 -2.59 -3.82 5.74
CA VAL A 47 -1.27 -3.44 5.21
C VAL A 47 -0.27 -4.55 5.49
N LYS A 48 -0.15 -4.98 6.76
CA LYS A 48 0.76 -6.06 7.13
C LYS A 48 0.47 -7.34 6.34
N LEU A 49 -0.80 -7.73 6.25
CA LEU A 49 -1.18 -8.93 5.52
C LEU A 49 -0.81 -8.86 4.04
N LEU A 50 -1.03 -7.73 3.38
CA LEU A 50 -0.71 -7.56 1.96
C LEU A 50 0.81 -7.62 1.73
N LEU A 51 1.60 -6.99 2.62
CA LEU A 51 3.06 -7.06 2.58
C LEU A 51 3.60 -8.48 2.82
N ASP A 52 3.01 -9.23 3.76
CA ASP A 52 3.36 -10.63 4.03
C ASP A 52 3.14 -11.53 2.79
N TYR A 53 2.30 -11.11 1.83
CA TYR A 53 2.02 -11.81 0.57
C TYR A 53 2.70 -11.15 -0.65
N GLY A 54 3.66 -10.25 -0.42
CA GLY A 54 4.50 -9.69 -1.49
C GLY A 54 3.87 -8.54 -2.27
N ALA A 55 2.89 -7.84 -1.71
CA ALA A 55 2.37 -6.63 -2.33
C ALA A 55 3.48 -5.57 -2.49
N SER A 56 3.55 -4.96 -3.67
CA SER A 56 4.62 -4.03 -4.01
C SER A 56 4.48 -2.71 -3.28
N THR A 57 5.54 -2.30 -2.58
CA THR A 57 5.65 -0.98 -1.96
C THR A 57 5.96 0.15 -2.95
N ALA A 58 6.36 -0.19 -4.18
CA ALA A 58 6.67 0.77 -5.24
C ALA A 58 5.41 1.22 -6.04
N ALA A 59 4.26 0.60 -5.78
CA ALA A 59 3.01 0.99 -6.42
C ALA A 59 2.62 2.43 -6.07
N ARG A 60 2.25 3.26 -7.06
CA ARG A 60 1.75 4.62 -6.82
C ARG A 60 0.23 4.66 -6.74
N SER A 61 -0.35 5.64 -6.06
CA SER A 61 -1.80 5.90 -6.11
C SER A 61 -2.21 6.51 -7.46
N SER A 62 -3.51 6.71 -7.69
CA SER A 62 -3.98 7.51 -8.83
C SER A 62 -3.47 8.96 -8.85
N LYS A 63 -3.02 9.48 -7.72
CA LYS A 63 -2.39 10.80 -7.61
C LYS A 63 -0.88 10.75 -7.79
N GLY A 64 -0.32 9.58 -8.04
CA GLY A 64 1.11 9.37 -8.18
C GLY A 64 1.85 9.23 -6.86
N GLU A 65 1.17 9.12 -5.72
CA GLU A 65 1.80 9.06 -4.39
C GLU A 65 2.19 7.62 -4.02
N ALA A 66 3.40 7.43 -3.50
CA ALA A 66 3.83 6.15 -2.92
C ALA A 66 3.04 5.80 -1.63
N PRO A 67 2.93 4.51 -1.24
CA PRO A 67 2.24 4.11 -0.01
C PRO A 67 2.91 4.74 1.23
N LEU A 68 4.23 4.89 1.22
CA LEU A 68 4.96 5.53 2.30
C LEU A 68 4.60 7.02 2.43
N SER A 69 4.53 7.76 1.32
CA SER A 69 4.09 9.16 1.28
C SER A 69 2.68 9.33 1.85
N ILE A 70 1.76 8.43 1.51
CA ILE A 70 0.38 8.43 2.01
C ILE A 70 0.34 8.13 3.52
N ALA A 71 1.11 7.16 3.99
CA ALA A 71 1.16 6.82 5.41
C ALA A 71 1.75 7.97 6.24
N ALA A 72 2.82 8.60 5.75
CA ALA A 72 3.47 9.73 6.39
C ALA A 72 2.57 10.97 6.43
N SER A 73 1.91 11.32 5.31
CA SER A 73 1.02 12.48 5.25
C SER A 73 -0.20 12.37 6.16
N ARG A 74 -0.62 11.13 6.47
CA ARG A 74 -1.72 10.84 7.40
C ARG A 74 -1.27 10.67 8.85
N GLY A 75 0.03 10.66 9.14
CA GLY A 75 0.57 10.45 10.48
C GLY A 75 0.44 9.01 11.00
N GLU A 76 0.22 8.04 10.11
CA GLU A 76 0.01 6.62 10.45
C GLU A 76 1.33 5.92 10.77
N SER A 77 1.95 6.28 11.91
CA SER A 77 3.29 5.86 12.29
C SER A 77 3.49 4.33 12.27
N SER A 78 2.48 3.56 12.69
CA SER A 78 2.49 2.10 12.63
C SER A 78 2.65 1.57 11.19
N ILE A 79 1.96 2.18 10.23
CA ILE A 79 2.03 1.80 8.82
C ILE A 79 3.36 2.23 8.21
N VAL A 80 3.85 3.42 8.56
CA VAL A 80 5.19 3.89 8.17
C VAL A 80 6.25 2.87 8.59
N HIS A 81 6.23 2.40 9.84
CA HIS A 81 7.17 1.39 10.31
C HIS A 81 7.04 0.04 9.59
N LEU A 82 5.81 -0.40 9.28
CA LEU A 82 5.60 -1.63 8.51
C LEU A 82 6.19 -1.54 7.09
N LEU A 83 5.99 -0.40 6.43
CA LEU A 83 6.48 -0.13 5.08
C LEU A 83 8.01 0.00 5.05
N LEU A 84 8.61 0.75 5.99
CA LEU A 84 10.07 0.88 6.10
C LEU A 84 10.77 -0.44 6.44
N GLY A 85 10.06 -1.40 7.02
CA GLY A 85 10.57 -2.75 7.27
C GLY A 85 10.62 -3.66 6.03
N GLN A 86 10.06 -3.22 4.90
CA GLN A 86 10.11 -3.99 3.64
C GLN A 86 11.43 -3.76 2.91
N LYS A 87 11.96 -4.82 2.29
CA LYS A 87 13.26 -4.76 1.58
C LYS A 87 13.22 -3.96 0.28
N ASP A 88 12.04 -3.84 -0.31
CA ASP A 88 11.82 -3.20 -1.61
C ASP A 88 11.17 -1.82 -1.48
N ILE A 89 11.32 -1.17 -0.32
CA ILE A 89 10.78 0.16 -0.10
C ILE A 89 11.56 1.16 -0.97
N ASP A 90 10.85 1.80 -1.89
CA ASP A 90 11.36 2.95 -2.61
C ASP A 90 11.27 4.16 -1.67
N THR A 91 12.35 4.39 -0.92
CA THR A 91 12.50 5.57 -0.05
C THR A 91 12.96 6.79 -0.84
N GLU A 92 12.98 6.75 -2.18
CA GLU A 92 13.27 7.97 -2.92
C GLU A 92 12.28 9.04 -2.47
N PRO A 93 12.77 10.15 -1.88
CA PRO A 93 11.90 11.23 -1.52
C PRO A 93 11.24 11.68 -2.82
N GLU A 94 9.91 11.58 -2.89
CA GLU A 94 9.15 12.25 -3.93
C GLU A 94 9.46 13.75 -3.78
N ASN A 95 10.47 14.21 -4.51
CA ASN A 95 10.71 15.62 -4.77
C ASN A 95 9.46 16.12 -5.49
N ALA A 96 8.49 16.59 -4.71
CA ALA A 96 7.24 17.20 -5.18
C ALA A 96 7.47 18.54 -5.90
N LYS A 97 8.70 18.86 -6.29
CA LYS A 97 9.08 19.92 -7.21
C LYS A 97 10.27 19.42 -8.02
N GLY A 98 10.19 19.56 -9.35
CA GLY A 98 11.26 19.22 -10.29
C GLY A 98 12.51 20.10 -10.15
N GLU A 99 13.15 20.06 -8.99
CA GLU A 99 14.49 20.61 -8.77
C GLU A 99 15.39 19.45 -8.39
N THR A 100 16.03 18.88 -9.42
CA THR A 100 17.30 18.17 -9.28
C THR A 100 18.29 19.12 -8.59
N PRO A 101 18.83 18.79 -7.41
CA PRO A 101 19.98 19.51 -6.88
C PRO A 101 21.22 19.03 -7.65
N LEU A 102 21.82 19.93 -8.42
CA LEU A 102 23.22 19.86 -8.87
C LEU A 102 24.08 20.69 -7.92
#